data_AF-A0A3B0T1X9-F1
#
_entry.id   AF-A0A3B0T1X9-F1
#
_cell.length_a   1.000
_cell.length_b   1.000
_cell.length_c   1.000
_cell.angle_alpha   90.00
_cell.angle_beta   90.00
_cell.angle_gamma   90.00
#
_symmetry.space_group_name_H-M   'P 1'
#
loop_
_entity.id
_entity.type
_entity.pdbx_description
1 polymer ?
#
loop_
_entity_poly.entity_id
_entity_poly.type
_entity_poly.pdbx_seq_one_letter_code
_entity_poly.pdbx_strand_id
1 'polypeptide(L)'
;AETAAGTEGAADWVIFPSAPISKEPLGPVVRQNDDQWFDVVNWTVFATFIADENGVTSANVDDMMDATPELGRLFGGEGELQTAMGLSADAFYQTIKQVGSYGELFEKNLTGPLKLERDGSYNMQWYDGGLIYAPPAR
;
A
#
# COMPACT_ATOMS: atom_id res chain seq x y z
N ALA A 1 -26.98 -18.94 8.79
CA ALA A 1 -26.00 -18.56 9.84
C ALA A 1 -24.87 -17.84 9.10
N GLU A 2 -24.57 -16.57 9.31
CA GLU A 2 -24.79 -15.69 10.46
C GLU A 2 -24.87 -14.25 9.90
N THR A 3 -25.96 -13.55 10.19
CA THR A 3 -26.18 -12.14 9.84
C THR A 3 -25.30 -11.28 10.74
N ALA A 4 -24.32 -10.58 10.17
CA ALA A 4 -23.65 -9.50 10.88
C ALA A 4 -24.69 -8.43 11.25
N ALA A 5 -24.82 -8.19 12.54
CA ALA A 5 -25.75 -7.20 13.11
C ALA A 5 -25.38 -5.80 12.61
N GLY A 6 -26.25 -5.21 11.78
CA GLY A 6 -26.11 -3.84 11.29
C GLY A 6 -26.77 -3.51 9.94
N THR A 7 -27.47 -4.45 9.28
CA THR A 7 -27.84 -4.33 7.86
C THR A 7 -29.33 -4.44 7.55
N GLU A 8 -30.21 -3.94 8.42
CA GLU A 8 -31.56 -3.57 7.98
C GLU A 8 -31.53 -2.09 7.54
N GLY A 9 -31.51 -1.85 6.23
CA GLY A 9 -31.57 -0.52 5.61
C GLY A 9 -30.31 -0.02 4.89
N ALA A 10 -29.21 -0.79 4.85
CA ALA A 10 -27.98 -0.36 4.15
C ALA A 10 -28.19 -0.07 2.65
N ALA A 11 -29.15 -0.74 2.02
CA ALA A 11 -29.53 -0.51 0.61
C ALA A 11 -30.33 0.77 0.38
N ASP A 12 -30.81 1.43 1.45
CA ASP A 12 -31.63 2.65 1.37
C ASP A 12 -30.80 3.94 1.49
N TRP A 13 -29.50 3.83 1.80
CA TRP A 13 -28.61 4.99 1.96
C TRP A 13 -27.81 5.25 0.69
N VAL A 14 -27.72 6.53 0.30
CA VAL A 14 -26.96 6.99 -0.87
C VAL A 14 -25.83 7.92 -0.42
N ILE A 15 -24.65 7.75 -1.00
CA ILE A 15 -23.52 8.66 -0.82
C ILE A 15 -23.82 9.95 -1.61
N PHE A 16 -23.94 11.07 -0.90
CA PHE A 16 -24.22 12.38 -1.47
C PHE A 16 -23.23 13.44 -0.92
N PRO A 17 -22.78 14.39 -1.75
CA PRO A 17 -22.98 14.50 -3.20
C PRO A 17 -22.20 13.44 -3.99
N SER A 18 -22.61 13.18 -5.23
CA SER A 18 -21.96 12.18 -6.09
C SER A 18 -20.53 12.58 -6.51
N ALA A 19 -20.19 13.87 -6.40
CA ALA A 19 -18.86 14.40 -6.65
C ALA A 19 -18.19 14.83 -5.34
N PRO A 20 -16.90 14.54 -5.12
CA PRO A 20 -16.17 15.04 -3.95
C PRO A 20 -16.19 16.57 -3.87
N ILE A 21 -16.44 17.12 -2.68
CA ILE A 21 -16.45 18.57 -2.42
C ILE A 21 -15.15 19.08 -1.78
N SER A 22 -14.24 18.19 -1.43
CA SER A 22 -12.93 18.50 -0.83
C SER A 22 -11.84 17.57 -1.37
N LYS A 23 -10.58 17.89 -1.05
CA LYS A 23 -9.40 17.06 -1.36
C LYS A 23 -8.87 16.49 -0.05
N GLU A 24 -9.03 15.20 0.17
CA GLU A 24 -8.65 14.51 1.41
C GLU A 24 -7.59 13.43 1.14
N PRO A 25 -6.33 13.80 0.85
CA PRO A 25 -5.25 12.83 0.66
C PRO A 25 -4.85 12.22 2.00
N LEU A 26 -5.42 11.05 2.32
CA LEU A 26 -5.11 10.34 3.56
C LEU A 26 -3.72 9.72 3.47
N GLY A 27 -2.83 10.13 4.36
CA GLY A 27 -1.48 9.59 4.48
C GLY A 27 -1.07 9.47 5.95
N PRO A 28 0.00 8.73 6.24
CA PRO A 28 0.56 8.67 7.58
C PRO A 28 0.97 10.05 8.07
N VAL A 29 0.73 10.31 9.36
CA VAL A 29 1.15 11.55 10.03
C VAL A 29 2.17 11.20 11.09
N VAL A 30 3.31 11.88 11.07
CA VAL A 30 4.40 11.70 12.03
C VAL A 30 4.76 13.03 12.69
N ARG A 31 5.52 12.97 13.79
CA ARG A 31 6.07 14.17 14.42
C ARG A 31 7.14 14.80 13.53
N GLN A 32 7.27 16.12 13.63
CA GLN A 32 8.34 16.86 12.96
C GLN A 32 9.71 16.59 13.60
N ASN A 33 10.78 16.79 12.82
CA ASN A 33 12.19 16.68 13.23
C ASN A 33 12.62 15.27 13.69
N ASP A 34 12.00 14.24 13.12
CA ASP A 34 12.36 12.84 13.31
C ASP A 34 12.48 12.18 11.93
N ASP A 35 13.55 12.56 11.21
CA ASP A 35 13.73 12.23 9.79
C ASP A 35 13.86 10.72 9.58
N GLN A 36 14.55 10.01 10.48
CA GLN A 36 14.66 8.56 10.42
C GLN A 36 13.28 7.91 10.54
N TRP A 37 12.44 8.34 11.49
CA TRP A 37 11.09 7.80 11.62
C TRP A 37 10.19 8.16 10.43
N PHE A 38 10.34 9.37 9.90
CA PHE A 38 9.65 9.79 8.68
C PHE A 38 10.02 8.87 7.49
N ASP A 39 11.29 8.56 7.32
CA ASP A 39 11.77 7.66 6.26
C ASP A 39 11.21 6.25 6.43
N VAL A 40 11.27 5.68 7.64
CA VAL A 40 10.71 4.36 7.96
C VAL A 40 9.24 4.27 7.54
N VAL A 41 8.43 5.27 7.92
CA VAL A 41 6.99 5.28 7.65
C VAL A 41 6.71 5.42 6.15
N ASN A 42 7.39 6.34 5.46
CA ASN A 42 7.17 6.54 4.03
C ASN A 42 7.63 5.34 3.21
N TRP A 43 8.82 4.80 3.47
CA TRP A 43 9.32 3.65 2.73
C TRP A 43 8.52 2.37 2.98
N THR A 44 7.91 2.24 4.16
CA THR A 44 6.94 1.15 4.40
C THR A 44 5.75 1.26 3.43
N VAL A 45 5.22 2.47 3.22
CA VAL A 45 4.12 2.69 2.25
C VAL A 45 4.61 2.51 0.82
N PHE A 46 5.75 3.10 0.44
CA PHE A 46 6.30 2.98 -0.91
C PHE A 46 6.64 1.55 -1.28
N ALA A 47 7.12 0.73 -0.34
CA ALA A 47 7.34 -0.70 -0.56
C ALA A 47 6.05 -1.40 -1.04
N THR A 48 4.90 -1.09 -0.44
CA THR A 48 3.61 -1.67 -0.86
C THR A 48 3.20 -1.23 -2.26
N PHE A 49 3.53 0.00 -2.67
CA PHE A 49 3.25 0.53 -3.99
C PHE A 49 4.15 -0.09 -5.05
N ILE A 50 5.46 -0.17 -4.79
CA ILE A 50 6.45 -0.78 -5.70
C ILE A 50 6.16 -2.28 -5.89
N ALA A 51 5.82 -2.98 -4.80
CA ALA A 51 5.42 -4.37 -4.86
C ALA A 51 4.19 -4.55 -5.77
N ASP A 52 3.15 -3.74 -5.59
CA ASP A 52 1.93 -3.77 -6.41
C ASP A 52 2.22 -3.45 -7.88
N GLU A 53 3.07 -2.44 -8.15
CA GLU A 53 3.52 -2.08 -9.50
C GLU A 53 4.25 -3.22 -10.22
N ASN A 54 4.98 -4.06 -9.47
CA ASN A 54 5.70 -5.20 -10.02
C ASN A 54 4.91 -6.52 -9.94
N GLY A 55 3.62 -6.49 -9.58
CA GLY A 55 2.80 -7.70 -9.43
C GLY A 55 3.26 -8.64 -8.31
N VAL A 56 4.00 -8.10 -7.34
CA VAL A 56 4.44 -8.81 -6.14
C VAL A 56 3.30 -8.80 -5.13
N THR A 57 3.10 -9.95 -4.48
CA THR A 57 2.05 -10.22 -3.50
C THR A 57 2.66 -10.94 -2.30
N SER A 58 1.93 -10.98 -1.19
CA SER A 58 2.29 -11.81 -0.03
C SER A 58 2.54 -13.29 -0.37
N ALA A 59 1.89 -13.79 -1.42
CA ALA A 59 1.97 -15.18 -1.86
C ALA A 59 3.21 -15.50 -2.73
N ASN A 60 3.73 -14.54 -3.49
CA ASN A 60 4.83 -14.76 -4.43
C ASN A 60 6.12 -13.98 -4.10
N VAL A 61 6.15 -13.18 -3.03
CA VAL A 61 7.30 -12.33 -2.69
C VAL A 61 8.61 -13.09 -2.55
N ASP A 62 8.58 -14.34 -2.07
CA ASP A 62 9.76 -15.20 -1.92
C ASP A 62 10.46 -15.46 -3.26
N ASP A 63 9.68 -15.57 -4.35
CA ASP A 63 10.17 -15.84 -5.69
C ASP A 63 10.53 -14.55 -6.45
N MET A 64 10.13 -13.40 -5.94
CA MET A 64 10.24 -12.10 -6.62
C MET A 64 11.38 -11.24 -6.07
N MET A 65 12.15 -11.74 -5.09
CA MET A 65 13.16 -10.96 -4.36
C MET A 65 14.14 -10.21 -5.29
N ASP A 66 14.58 -10.84 -6.37
CA ASP A 66 15.53 -10.27 -7.34
C ASP A 66 14.96 -10.26 -8.78
N ALA A 67 13.64 -10.31 -8.93
CA ALA A 67 12.99 -10.32 -10.25
C ALA A 67 13.30 -9.05 -11.07
N THR A 68 13.59 -7.94 -10.39
CA THR A 68 14.14 -6.72 -10.96
C THR A 68 15.24 -6.16 -10.07
N PRO A 69 16.18 -5.34 -10.59
CA PRO A 69 17.18 -4.67 -9.78
C PRO A 69 16.59 -3.77 -8.69
N GLU A 70 15.39 -3.22 -8.92
CA GLU A 70 14.68 -2.40 -7.94
C GLU A 70 14.13 -3.26 -6.78
N LEU A 71 13.52 -4.40 -7.09
CA LEU A 71 13.04 -5.34 -6.07
C LEU A 71 14.20 -5.89 -5.24
N GLY A 72 15.33 -6.21 -5.87
CA GLY A 72 16.54 -6.64 -5.16
C GLY A 72 17.01 -5.59 -4.15
N ARG A 73 17.04 -4.30 -4.53
CA ARG A 73 17.34 -3.19 -3.61
C ARG A 73 16.31 -3.06 -2.48
N LEU A 74 15.03 -3.09 -2.83
CA LEU A 74 13.92 -2.91 -1.88
C LEU A 74 13.85 -4.04 -0.85
N PHE A 75 14.16 -5.27 -1.23
CA PHE A 75 14.00 -6.47 -0.41
C PHE A 75 15.29 -6.94 0.28
N GLY A 76 16.37 -6.15 0.20
CA GLY A 76 17.55 -6.31 1.04
C GLY A 76 18.80 -6.89 0.34
N GLY A 77 18.78 -7.02 -0.98
CA GLY A 77 19.91 -7.51 -1.77
C GLY A 77 21.15 -6.61 -1.76
N GLU A 78 20.97 -5.28 -1.71
CA GLU A 78 22.09 -4.30 -1.62
C GLU A 78 22.24 -3.65 -0.23
N GLY A 79 21.35 -3.95 0.73
CA GLY A 79 21.51 -3.71 2.18
C GLY A 79 21.58 -2.26 2.70
N GLU A 80 21.84 -1.25 1.87
CA GLU A 80 22.12 0.12 2.34
C GLU A 80 20.85 0.91 2.77
N LEU A 81 19.72 0.74 2.09
CA LEU A 81 18.53 1.57 2.30
C LEU A 81 17.90 1.37 3.69
N GLN A 82 17.62 0.12 4.03
CA GLN A 82 16.90 -0.27 5.25
C GLN A 82 17.76 -0.09 6.50
N THR A 83 19.06 -0.40 6.39
CA THR A 83 20.00 -0.31 7.52
C THR A 83 20.29 1.14 7.90
N ALA A 84 20.31 2.07 6.94
CA ALA A 84 20.36 3.52 7.20
C ALA A 84 19.16 4.00 8.03
N MET A 85 18.00 3.37 7.87
CA MET A 85 16.80 3.60 8.68
C MET A 85 16.80 2.86 10.02
N GLY A 86 17.85 2.13 10.36
CA GLY A 86 17.94 1.32 11.58
C GLY A 86 17.08 0.05 11.55
N LEU A 87 16.64 -0.39 10.37
CA LEU A 87 15.84 -1.60 10.16
C LEU A 87 16.72 -2.78 9.74
N SER A 88 16.15 -3.99 9.80
CA SER A 88 16.77 -5.15 9.17
C SER A 88 16.76 -4.99 7.64
N ALA A 89 17.76 -5.56 6.96
CA ALA A 89 17.87 -5.47 5.49
C ALA A 89 16.61 -6.01 4.77
N ASP A 90 15.92 -6.96 5.37
CA ASP A 90 14.72 -7.60 4.83
C ASP A 90 13.40 -6.91 5.26
N ALA A 91 13.44 -5.75 5.93
CA ALA A 91 12.26 -5.14 6.55
C ALA A 91 11.09 -4.93 5.58
N PHE A 92 11.35 -4.48 4.35
CA PHE A 92 10.28 -4.27 3.36
C PHE A 92 9.82 -5.57 2.70
N TYR A 93 10.70 -6.57 2.57
CA TYR A 93 10.29 -7.93 2.22
C TYR A 93 9.30 -8.46 3.28
N GLN A 94 9.62 -8.28 4.56
CA GLN A 94 8.75 -8.68 5.68
C GLN A 94 7.40 -7.95 5.66
N THR A 95 7.39 -6.65 5.32
CA THR A 95 6.14 -5.90 5.12
C THR A 95 5.26 -6.60 4.08
N ILE A 96 5.76 -6.85 2.87
CA ILE A 96 4.96 -7.49 1.83
C ILE A 96 4.54 -8.90 2.23
N LYS A 97 5.43 -9.67 2.87
CA LYS A 97 5.12 -11.02 3.33
C LYS A 97 3.98 -11.07 4.33
N GLN A 98 3.89 -10.08 5.23
CA GLN A 98 2.93 -10.09 6.34
C GLN A 98 1.62 -9.38 6.00
N VAL A 99 1.68 -8.27 5.27
CA VAL A 99 0.51 -7.42 5.01
C VAL A 99 0.09 -7.36 3.55
N GLY A 100 0.94 -7.80 2.64
CA GLY A 100 0.70 -7.76 1.20
C GLY A 100 1.10 -6.44 0.54
N SER A 101 0.95 -6.42 -0.78
CA SER A 101 1.10 -5.21 -1.59
C SER A 101 -0.10 -4.27 -1.43
N TYR A 102 -0.02 -3.08 -2.01
CA TYR A 102 -1.08 -2.09 -1.86
C TYR A 102 -2.43 -2.56 -2.45
N GLY A 103 -2.42 -3.29 -3.56
CA GLY A 103 -3.63 -3.89 -4.11
C GLY A 103 -4.26 -4.93 -3.18
N GLU A 104 -3.44 -5.79 -2.56
CA GLU A 104 -3.92 -6.77 -1.56
C GLU A 104 -4.53 -6.07 -0.34
N LEU A 105 -3.89 -5.00 0.13
CA LEU A 105 -4.38 -4.19 1.25
C LEU A 105 -5.71 -3.51 0.91
N PHE A 106 -5.83 -2.93 -0.28
CA PHE A 106 -7.05 -2.29 -0.74
C PHE A 106 -8.19 -3.33 -0.84
N GLU A 107 -7.92 -4.47 -1.47
CA GLU A 107 -8.90 -5.54 -1.64
C GLU A 107 -9.39 -6.08 -0.30
N LYS A 108 -8.45 -6.40 0.60
CA LYS A 108 -8.75 -6.99 1.91
C LYS A 108 -9.58 -6.06 2.79
N ASN A 109 -9.32 -4.75 2.76
CA ASN A 109 -9.85 -3.81 3.75
C ASN A 109 -10.94 -2.87 3.21
N LEU A 110 -11.00 -2.64 1.90
CA LEU A 110 -11.93 -1.69 1.28
C LEU A 110 -12.86 -2.41 0.28
N THR A 111 -12.33 -3.07 -0.76
CA THR A 111 -13.18 -3.73 -1.76
C THR A 111 -14.01 -4.86 -1.12
N GLY A 112 -13.35 -5.79 -0.43
CA GLY A 112 -13.98 -6.95 0.18
C GLY A 112 -15.13 -6.58 1.14
N PRO A 113 -14.86 -5.81 2.21
CA PRO A 113 -15.86 -5.49 3.22
C PRO A 113 -16.76 -4.29 2.85
N LEU A 114 -16.26 -3.27 2.16
CA LEU A 114 -16.98 -2.01 1.92
C LEU A 114 -17.48 -1.84 0.48
N LYS A 115 -17.11 -2.74 -0.44
CA LYS A 115 -17.48 -2.67 -1.87
C LYS A 115 -17.02 -1.37 -2.53
N LEU A 116 -15.91 -0.80 -2.06
CA LEU A 116 -15.26 0.32 -2.71
C LEU A 116 -14.38 -0.21 -3.84
N GLU A 117 -14.58 0.31 -5.04
CA GLU A 117 -13.80 -0.11 -6.21
C GLU A 117 -12.48 0.68 -6.28
N ARG A 118 -11.38 -0.04 -6.54
CA ARG A 118 -10.09 0.59 -6.82
C ARG A 118 -10.04 1.12 -8.25
N ASP A 119 -10.59 0.35 -9.19
CA ASP A 119 -10.59 0.67 -10.62
C ASP A 119 -11.36 1.96 -10.91
N GLY A 120 -10.77 2.84 -11.72
CA GLY A 120 -11.28 4.17 -12.00
C GLY A 120 -11.16 5.18 -10.84
N SER A 121 -10.53 4.80 -9.72
CA SER A 121 -10.31 5.69 -8.58
C SER A 121 -8.91 6.32 -8.60
N TYR A 122 -8.72 7.39 -7.81
CA TYR A 122 -7.40 7.97 -7.59
C TYR A 122 -6.41 7.01 -6.89
N ASN A 123 -6.88 5.90 -6.34
CA ASN A 123 -6.06 4.88 -5.69
C ASN A 123 -5.53 3.82 -6.70
N MET A 124 -5.77 3.97 -8.00
CA MET A 124 -5.05 3.16 -8.99
C MET A 124 -3.58 3.54 -9.06
N GLN A 125 -2.77 2.64 -9.60
CA GLN A 125 -1.39 2.97 -9.97
C GLN A 125 -1.35 4.11 -10.98
N TRP A 126 -0.29 4.91 -10.92
CA TRP A 126 -0.10 6.07 -11.79
C TRP A 126 -0.15 5.70 -13.28
N TYR A 127 0.37 4.53 -13.67
CA TYR A 127 0.38 4.07 -15.07
C TYR A 127 -0.99 3.56 -15.54
N ASP A 128 -1.92 3.31 -14.63
CA ASP A 128 -3.31 2.94 -14.91
C ASP A 128 -4.28 4.13 -14.72
N GLY A 129 -3.76 5.36 -14.65
CA GLY A 129 -4.55 6.59 -14.55
C GLY A 129 -4.91 7.03 -13.13
N GLY A 130 -4.36 6.40 -12.10
CA GLY A 130 -4.49 6.84 -10.70
C GLY A 130 -3.39 7.79 -10.24
N LEU A 131 -3.26 7.95 -8.92
CA LEU A 131 -2.30 8.86 -8.28
C LEU A 131 -1.33 8.14 -7.34
N ILE A 132 -1.41 6.81 -7.23
CA ILE A 132 -0.48 6.03 -6.42
C ILE A 132 0.84 5.92 -7.16
N TYR A 133 1.88 6.50 -6.57
CA TYR A 133 3.21 6.62 -7.14
C TYR A 133 4.25 6.54 -6.03
N ALA A 134 5.22 5.65 -6.17
CA ALA A 134 6.37 5.58 -5.29
C ALA A 134 7.61 6.20 -5.96
N PRO A 135 8.50 6.88 -5.21
CA PRO A 135 9.84 7.11 -5.70
C PRO A 135 10.54 5.77 -5.93
N PRO A 136 11.42 5.67 -6.95
CA PRO A 136 12.07 4.41 -7.26
C PRO A 136 13.06 4.00 -6.17
N ALA A 137 13.11 2.72 -5.81
CA ALA A 137 14.08 2.17 -4.86
C ALA A 137 15.46 2.04 -5.53
N ARG A 138 16.25 3.12 -5.45
CA ARG A 138 17.56 3.28 -6.07
C ARG A 138 18.67 3.49 -5.06
#